data_AF-A0A8J6MQ58-F1
#
_entry.id   AF-A0A8J6MQ58-F1
#
_cell.length_a   1.000
_cell.length_b   1.000
_cell.length_c   1.000
_cell.angle_alpha   90.00
_cell.angle_beta   90.00
_cell.angle_gamma   90.00
#
_symmetry.space_group_name_H-M   'P 1'
#
loop_
_entity.id
_entity.type
_entity.pdbx_description
1 polymer ?
#
loop_
_entity_poly.entity_id
_entity_poly.type
_entity_poly.pdbx_seq_one_letter_code
_entity_poly.pdbx_strand_id
1 'polypeptide(L)'
;MADSSSAVILTKRPEIRDVVRQALKARGVQADHIFPVTDEKECLKKLSEIEYGLLILDWEFAPDKVQAILGDNRKEYRLESHLVFLIAARDEDAIIKVAQEYYVNYVAIGEITTDTIRDQIKGLVKEFTSTGPLRKMLLAVDSCRKSGDHLNALEMLEKLYAKQGDNEKIGMELAEAYILDDRWQLAEDILRKLLTAEDVSPRVKHLFARCRLKAGDYNTAVASLKGAQLLSPYNIERLLEIGNLFLKLDRPEEAEDAFSEILDFAPGSKPAIFGQSTSKLLMGELNEALQILNGVANPRELSAIFNTAAIMAIKQQRFDAGFGLYQKALQLLSKKPKLVSRILYNMGIGYVKMGKNDKGLKCFEKASEQDPTFQDAAFNIKVLKTAPATGPVATLKETSDLTEAASDMTEAEIPLMEMSFEHGEEEVELDEVLSNISKVG
;
A
#
# COMPACT_ATOMS: atom_id res chain seq x y z
N MET A 1 -11.21 31.42 -0.64
CA MET A 1 -11.11 30.66 0.62
C MET A 1 -12.04 29.49 0.47
N ALA A 2 -11.47 28.31 0.55
CA ALA A 2 -12.07 27.05 0.21
C ALA A 2 -13.08 26.67 1.34
N ASP A 3 -14.33 26.37 0.98
CA ASP A 3 -15.47 26.36 1.91
C ASP A 3 -15.58 25.00 2.64
N SER A 4 -14.70 24.81 3.63
CA SER A 4 -14.67 23.66 4.55
C SER A 4 -15.91 23.52 5.47
N SER A 5 -17.04 24.15 5.12
CA SER A 5 -18.33 24.08 5.83
C SER A 5 -19.23 22.93 5.38
N SER A 6 -18.79 22.12 4.40
CA SER A 6 -19.55 20.97 3.92
C SER A 6 -19.37 19.72 4.80
N ALA A 7 -20.44 18.96 4.96
CA ALA A 7 -20.47 17.71 5.72
C ALA A 7 -21.00 16.55 4.88
N VAL A 8 -20.27 15.42 4.85
CA VAL A 8 -20.71 14.17 4.21
C VAL A 8 -21.14 13.18 5.29
N ILE A 9 -22.31 12.57 5.14
CA ILE A 9 -22.92 11.70 6.15
C ILE A 9 -23.27 10.35 5.54
N LEU A 10 -22.53 9.30 5.89
CA LEU A 10 -22.86 7.92 5.54
C LEU A 10 -23.34 7.19 6.80
N THR A 11 -24.65 6.98 6.89
CA THR A 11 -25.26 6.19 7.96
C THR A 11 -26.45 5.40 7.46
N LYS A 12 -26.60 4.18 7.99
CA LYS A 12 -27.77 3.34 7.78
C LYS A 12 -28.96 3.69 8.68
N ARG A 13 -28.79 4.65 9.61
CA ARG A 13 -29.77 5.06 10.62
C ARG A 13 -30.40 6.41 10.26
N PRO A 14 -31.62 6.45 9.67
CA PRO A 14 -32.25 7.70 9.24
C PRO A 14 -32.43 8.72 10.38
N GLU A 15 -32.78 8.25 11.57
CA GLU A 15 -32.96 9.07 12.76
C GLU A 15 -31.68 9.77 13.20
N ILE A 16 -30.53 9.11 13.07
CA ILE A 16 -29.22 9.68 13.38
C ILE A 16 -28.85 10.72 12.32
N ARG A 17 -29.09 10.43 11.04
CA ARG A 17 -28.90 11.38 9.94
C ARG A 17 -29.67 12.69 10.18
N ASP A 18 -30.91 12.61 10.63
CA ASP A 18 -31.74 13.77 10.91
C ASP A 18 -31.23 14.59 12.11
N VAL A 19 -30.84 13.92 13.21
CA VAL A 19 -30.25 14.59 14.38
C VAL A 19 -28.98 15.36 14.00
N VAL A 20 -28.09 14.72 13.25
CA VAL A 20 -26.84 15.32 12.78
C VAL A 20 -27.12 16.53 11.88
N ARG A 21 -28.04 16.38 10.91
CA ARG A 21 -28.43 17.46 10.00
C ARG A 21 -29.01 18.66 10.75
N GLN A 22 -29.84 18.42 11.76
CA GLN A 22 -30.40 19.48 12.61
C GLN A 22 -29.31 20.18 13.43
N ALA A 23 -28.38 19.42 14.01
CA ALA A 23 -27.27 19.97 14.79
C ALA A 23 -26.37 20.88 13.95
N LEU A 24 -26.04 20.48 12.72
CA LEU A 24 -25.26 21.28 11.77
C LEU A 24 -25.99 22.57 11.38
N LYS A 25 -27.27 22.47 11.00
CA LYS A 25 -28.09 23.65 10.64
C LYS A 25 -28.23 24.64 11.79
N ALA A 26 -28.41 24.16 13.01
CA ALA A 26 -28.51 25.00 14.21
C ALA A 26 -27.22 25.81 14.48
N ARG A 27 -26.11 25.45 13.84
CA ARG A 27 -24.81 26.14 13.94
C ARG A 27 -24.41 26.86 12.65
N GLY A 28 -25.36 27.07 11.75
CA GLY A 28 -25.20 27.92 10.56
C GLY A 28 -24.71 27.22 9.30
N VAL A 29 -24.60 25.88 9.30
CA VAL A 29 -24.27 25.12 8.09
C VAL A 29 -25.46 25.12 7.13
N GLN A 30 -25.24 25.53 5.87
CA GLN A 30 -26.30 25.60 4.88
C GLN A 30 -26.80 24.22 4.49
N ALA A 31 -28.09 24.11 4.15
CA ALA A 31 -28.74 22.82 3.94
C ALA A 31 -28.21 22.06 2.71
N ASP A 32 -27.74 22.79 1.71
CA ASP A 32 -27.10 22.34 0.48
C ASP A 32 -25.61 22.01 0.64
N HIS A 33 -25.01 22.30 1.81
CA HIS A 33 -23.67 21.88 2.21
C HIS A 33 -23.67 20.62 3.09
N ILE A 34 -24.84 20.00 3.30
CA ILE A 34 -24.98 18.75 4.07
C ILE A 34 -25.39 17.64 3.11
N PHE A 35 -24.48 16.71 2.87
CA PHE A 35 -24.59 15.65 1.87
C PHE A 35 -24.79 14.29 2.54
N PRO A 36 -26.05 13.88 2.82
CA PRO A 36 -26.32 12.50 3.16
C PRO A 36 -26.10 11.62 1.93
N VAL A 37 -25.27 10.61 2.08
CA VAL A 37 -25.01 9.60 1.05
C VAL A 37 -25.54 8.24 1.51
N THR A 38 -25.83 7.37 0.55
CA THR A 38 -26.52 6.10 0.78
C THR A 38 -25.64 4.88 0.59
N ASP A 39 -24.51 5.02 -0.11
CA ASP A 39 -23.53 3.96 -0.28
C ASP A 39 -22.07 4.45 -0.35
N GLU A 40 -21.15 3.49 -0.34
CA GLU A 40 -19.70 3.70 -0.40
C GLU A 40 -19.25 4.40 -1.68
N LYS A 41 -19.77 4.00 -2.85
CA LYS A 41 -19.36 4.58 -4.13
C LYS A 41 -19.80 6.02 -4.23
N GLU A 42 -21.03 6.30 -3.78
CA GLU A 42 -21.56 7.65 -3.66
C GLU A 42 -20.74 8.48 -2.67
N CYS A 43 -20.34 7.90 -1.53
CA CYS A 43 -19.50 8.56 -0.54
C CYS A 43 -18.13 8.94 -1.13
N LEU A 44 -17.39 7.98 -1.69
CA LEU A 44 -16.07 8.21 -2.30
C LEU A 44 -16.14 9.22 -3.45
N LYS A 45 -17.14 9.09 -4.32
CA LYS A 45 -17.40 10.05 -5.38
C LYS A 45 -17.68 11.45 -4.82
N LYS A 46 -18.48 11.55 -3.76
CA LYS A 46 -18.77 12.85 -3.15
C LYS A 46 -17.50 13.47 -2.56
N LEU A 47 -16.71 12.68 -1.84
CA LEU A 47 -15.44 13.11 -1.23
C LEU A 47 -14.38 13.56 -2.26
N SER A 48 -14.47 13.09 -3.52
CA SER A 48 -13.63 13.58 -4.61
C SER A 48 -14.18 14.81 -5.33
N GLU A 49 -15.50 15.01 -5.34
CA GLU A 49 -16.17 16.13 -6.01
C GLU A 49 -16.20 17.42 -5.19
N ILE A 50 -16.22 17.31 -3.85
CA ILE A 50 -16.38 18.48 -2.97
C ILE A 50 -15.20 18.62 -2.02
N GLU A 51 -14.94 19.87 -1.66
CA GLU A 51 -14.22 20.16 -0.44
C GLU A 51 -15.18 20.05 0.74
N TYR A 52 -14.87 19.18 1.69
CA TYR A 52 -15.65 18.98 2.90
C TYR A 52 -14.83 19.43 4.11
N GLY A 53 -15.43 19.49 5.29
CA GLY A 53 -14.67 19.65 6.53
C GLY A 53 -15.13 18.71 7.63
N LEU A 54 -16.20 17.95 7.40
CA LEU A 54 -16.72 16.93 8.29
C LEU A 54 -17.18 15.70 7.51
N LEU A 55 -16.68 14.54 7.89
CA LEU A 55 -17.11 13.23 7.41
C LEU A 55 -17.69 12.45 8.60
N ILE A 56 -18.89 11.92 8.45
CA ILE A 56 -19.56 11.11 9.46
C ILE A 56 -19.81 9.74 8.88
N LEU A 57 -19.26 8.73 9.54
CA LEU A 57 -19.33 7.34 9.12
C LEU A 57 -20.01 6.51 10.20
N ASP A 58 -20.84 5.58 9.78
CA ASP A 58 -21.50 4.60 10.63
C ASP A 58 -20.82 3.24 10.40
N TRP A 59 -20.09 2.74 11.40
CA TRP A 59 -19.36 1.48 11.34
C TRP A 59 -20.25 0.32 10.91
N GLU A 60 -21.49 0.28 11.40
CA GLU A 60 -22.41 -0.80 11.09
C GLU A 60 -23.08 -0.65 9.71
N PHE A 61 -22.76 0.40 8.94
CA PHE A 61 -23.12 0.46 7.53
C PHE A 61 -22.53 -0.75 6.78
N ALA A 62 -21.21 -0.91 6.86
CA ALA A 62 -20.44 -2.06 6.40
C ALA A 62 -18.97 -1.84 6.85
N PRO A 63 -18.45 -2.57 7.84
CA PRO A 63 -17.12 -2.32 8.41
C PRO A 63 -15.98 -2.28 7.38
N ASP A 64 -15.98 -3.20 6.43
CA ASP A 64 -15.03 -3.28 5.32
C ASP A 64 -15.06 -2.01 4.45
N LYS A 65 -16.26 -1.53 4.11
CA LYS A 65 -16.44 -0.31 3.30
C LYS A 65 -16.10 0.95 4.07
N VAL A 66 -16.41 1.00 5.36
CA VAL A 66 -16.05 2.13 6.23
C VAL A 66 -14.53 2.22 6.35
N GLN A 67 -13.84 1.10 6.51
CA GLN A 67 -12.38 1.05 6.46
C GLN A 67 -11.84 1.46 5.11
N ALA A 68 -12.45 1.02 3.99
CA ALA A 68 -12.05 1.44 2.66
C ALA A 68 -12.19 2.95 2.46
N ILE A 69 -13.30 3.55 2.93
CA ILE A 69 -13.51 5.00 2.90
C ILE A 69 -12.48 5.72 3.76
N LEU A 70 -12.25 5.29 5.01
CA LEU A 70 -11.24 5.87 5.88
C LEU A 70 -9.84 5.78 5.26
N GLY A 71 -9.54 4.62 4.67
CA GLY A 71 -8.37 4.34 3.86
C GLY A 71 -8.24 5.36 2.74
N ASP A 72 -9.11 5.34 1.74
CA ASP A 72 -9.04 6.25 0.58
C ASP A 72 -9.03 7.73 0.96
N ASN A 73 -9.80 8.10 1.99
CA ASN A 73 -9.86 9.46 2.49
C ASN A 73 -8.53 9.92 3.11
N ARG A 74 -7.82 9.01 3.76
CA ARG A 74 -6.56 9.26 4.46
C ARG A 74 -5.32 8.72 3.73
N LYS A 75 -5.48 8.02 2.60
CA LYS A 75 -4.44 7.38 1.76
C LYS A 75 -3.53 8.40 1.11
N GLU A 76 -4.09 9.52 0.64
CA GLU A 76 -3.30 10.67 0.18
C GLU A 76 -2.79 11.53 1.36
N TYR A 77 -2.75 10.96 2.57
CA TYR A 77 -2.19 11.59 3.75
C TYR A 77 -2.76 13.00 4.00
N ARG A 78 -4.03 13.16 3.64
CA ARG A 78 -4.80 14.38 3.83
C ARG A 78 -5.00 14.59 5.32
N LEU A 79 -4.40 15.69 5.78
CA LEU A 79 -4.47 16.27 7.11
C LEU A 79 -5.78 15.98 7.85
N GLU A 80 -5.74 16.00 9.19
CA GLU A 80 -6.91 16.24 10.05
C GLU A 80 -7.65 17.57 9.76
N SER A 81 -7.37 18.24 8.64
CA SER A 81 -8.15 19.38 8.14
C SER A 81 -9.65 19.05 8.04
N HIS A 82 -9.95 17.78 7.76
CA HIS A 82 -11.29 17.21 7.73
C HIS A 82 -11.54 16.40 9.00
N LEU A 83 -12.56 16.80 9.76
CA LEU A 83 -12.99 16.09 10.96
C LEU A 83 -13.70 14.80 10.56
N VAL A 84 -13.35 13.69 11.21
CA VAL A 84 -14.05 12.41 11.04
C VAL A 84 -14.74 12.04 12.35
N PHE A 85 -16.03 11.73 12.25
CA PHE A 85 -16.84 11.20 13.36
C PHE A 85 -17.35 9.81 13.01
N LEU A 86 -16.86 8.82 13.73
CA LEU A 86 -17.25 7.43 13.55
C LEU A 86 -18.30 7.05 14.59
N ILE A 87 -19.39 6.44 14.14
CA ILE A 87 -20.47 5.94 14.97
C ILE A 87 -20.40 4.42 14.99
N ALA A 88 -20.36 3.81 16.16
CA ALA A 88 -20.27 2.37 16.36
C ALA A 88 -21.16 1.93 17.54
N ALA A 89 -22.10 1.04 17.30
CA ALA A 89 -23.00 0.49 18.30
C ALA A 89 -22.41 -0.63 19.15
N ARG A 90 -21.21 -1.11 18.81
CA ARG A 90 -20.49 -2.10 19.61
C ARG A 90 -19.19 -1.49 20.10
N ASP A 91 -18.89 -1.78 21.36
CA ASP A 91 -17.57 -1.51 21.92
C ASP A 91 -16.66 -2.69 21.55
N GLU A 92 -16.06 -2.59 20.37
CA GLU A 92 -15.10 -3.57 19.88
C GLU A 92 -13.73 -2.89 19.82
N ASP A 93 -12.73 -3.47 20.51
CA ASP A 93 -11.33 -3.01 20.48
C ASP A 93 -10.85 -2.73 19.04
N ALA A 94 -11.31 -3.55 18.08
CA ALA A 94 -11.02 -3.40 16.66
C ALA A 94 -11.43 -2.03 16.09
N ILE A 95 -12.55 -1.46 16.52
CA ILE A 95 -13.05 -0.15 16.06
C ILE A 95 -12.18 0.98 16.60
N ILE A 96 -11.78 0.89 17.87
CA ILE A 96 -10.87 1.86 18.49
C ILE A 96 -9.52 1.84 17.76
N LYS A 97 -9.01 0.64 17.44
CA LYS A 97 -7.76 0.45 16.70
C LYS A 97 -7.82 1.04 15.29
N VAL A 98 -8.92 0.83 14.57
CA VAL A 98 -9.16 1.44 13.25
C VAL A 98 -9.32 2.95 13.34
N ALA A 99 -10.00 3.45 14.37
CA ALA A 99 -10.13 4.89 14.60
C ALA A 99 -8.77 5.56 14.87
N GLN A 100 -7.90 4.90 15.64
CA GLN A 100 -6.53 5.36 15.87
C GLN A 100 -5.68 5.34 14.60
N GLU A 101 -5.83 4.31 13.75
CA GLU A 101 -5.11 4.19 12.48
C GLU A 101 -5.39 5.36 11.54
N TYR A 102 -6.66 5.71 11.38
CA TYR A 102 -7.11 6.70 10.42
C TYR A 102 -7.33 8.09 11.03
N TYR A 103 -6.83 8.31 12.26
CA TYR A 103 -6.98 9.57 13.00
C TYR A 103 -8.43 10.06 13.01
N VAL A 104 -9.34 9.16 13.34
CA VAL A 104 -10.74 9.50 13.55
C VAL A 104 -10.81 10.42 14.77
N ASN A 105 -11.24 11.65 14.54
CA ASN A 105 -11.25 12.69 15.56
C ASN A 105 -12.21 12.38 16.71
N TYR A 106 -13.33 11.73 16.40
CA TYR A 106 -14.39 11.43 17.35
C TYR A 106 -14.96 10.04 17.08
N VAL A 107 -15.10 9.24 18.14
CA VAL A 107 -15.78 7.93 18.05
C VAL A 107 -16.93 7.91 19.04
N ALA A 108 -18.14 7.69 18.55
CA ALA A 108 -19.30 7.36 19.36
C ALA A 108 -19.39 5.84 19.48
N ILE A 109 -19.09 5.30 20.67
CA ILE A 109 -19.20 3.87 20.98
C ILE A 109 -20.36 3.58 21.93
N GLY A 110 -20.94 2.39 21.83
CA GLY A 110 -21.96 1.87 22.76
C GLY A 110 -23.40 2.12 22.30
N GLU A 111 -24.29 2.53 23.21
CA GLU A 111 -25.71 2.72 22.87
C GLU A 111 -25.90 3.97 21.98
N ILE A 112 -26.13 3.75 20.68
CA ILE A 112 -26.37 4.81 19.69
C ILE A 112 -27.85 5.18 19.68
N THR A 113 -28.21 6.21 20.43
CA THR A 113 -29.53 6.84 20.44
C THR A 113 -29.45 8.24 19.84
N THR A 114 -30.61 8.81 19.52
CA THR A 114 -30.69 10.20 19.05
C THR A 114 -30.17 11.20 20.08
N ASP A 115 -30.33 10.90 21.37
CA ASP A 115 -29.86 11.75 22.46
C ASP A 115 -28.34 11.64 22.64
N THR A 116 -27.78 10.41 22.60
CA THR A 116 -26.33 10.21 22.74
C THR A 116 -25.56 10.86 21.60
N ILE A 117 -26.02 10.69 20.34
CA ILE A 117 -25.43 11.39 19.19
C ILE A 117 -25.60 12.91 19.30
N ARG A 118 -26.78 13.40 19.75
CA ARG A 118 -27.00 14.84 19.91
C ARG A 118 -26.03 15.45 20.91
N ASP A 119 -25.68 14.74 21.97
CA ASP A 119 -24.73 15.23 22.97
C ASP A 119 -23.29 15.15 22.49
N GLN A 120 -22.88 14.03 21.86
CA GLN A 120 -21.54 13.84 21.33
C GLN A 120 -21.22 14.80 20.17
N ILE A 121 -22.20 15.10 19.32
CA ILE A 121 -21.98 15.95 18.15
C ILE A 121 -21.89 17.45 18.49
N LYS A 122 -22.33 17.90 19.68
CA LYS A 122 -22.30 19.32 20.06
C LYS A 122 -20.88 19.90 20.09
N GLY A 123 -19.93 19.13 20.62
CA GLY A 123 -18.51 19.50 20.71
C GLY A 123 -17.88 19.52 19.31
N LEU A 124 -18.09 18.43 18.57
CA LEU A 124 -17.63 18.30 17.18
C LEU A 124 -18.13 19.44 16.30
N VAL A 125 -19.43 19.77 16.33
CA VAL A 125 -19.99 20.84 15.48
C VAL A 125 -19.44 22.20 15.89
N LYS A 126 -19.14 22.41 17.18
CA LYS A 126 -18.48 23.64 17.62
C LYS A 126 -17.07 23.75 17.02
N GLU A 127 -16.28 22.67 17.05
CA GLU A 127 -14.95 22.65 16.42
C GLU A 127 -15.03 22.77 14.89
N PHE A 128 -16.01 22.11 14.29
CA PHE A 128 -16.28 22.16 12.86
C PHE A 128 -16.56 23.58 12.39
N THR A 129 -17.39 24.33 13.12
CA THR A 129 -17.78 25.70 12.75
C THR A 129 -16.84 26.78 13.29
N SER A 130 -15.95 26.46 14.24
CA SER A 130 -14.88 27.36 14.70
C SER A 130 -13.53 26.91 14.16
N THR A 131 -13.11 27.49 13.03
CA THR A 131 -11.77 27.22 12.50
C THR A 131 -10.71 27.89 13.39
N GLY A 132 -10.19 27.14 14.36
CA GLY A 132 -9.05 27.55 15.17
C GLY A 132 -7.82 27.86 14.29
N PRO A 133 -6.85 28.66 14.78
CA PRO A 133 -5.68 29.06 13.99
C PRO A 133 -4.89 27.88 13.41
N LEU A 134 -4.75 26.78 14.16
CA LEU A 134 -4.07 25.57 13.70
C LEU A 134 -4.81 24.93 12.51
N ARG A 135 -6.11 24.67 12.63
CA ARG A 135 -6.93 24.09 11.55
C ARG A 135 -6.93 24.95 10.29
N LYS A 136 -6.94 26.28 10.42
CA LYS A 136 -6.80 27.20 9.27
C LYS A 136 -5.47 27.02 8.55
N MET A 137 -4.38 26.92 9.31
CA MET A 137 -3.05 26.74 8.71
C MET A 137 -2.90 25.36 8.08
N LEU A 138 -3.45 24.30 8.70
CA LEU A 138 -3.49 22.95 8.10
C LEU A 138 -4.32 22.93 6.81
N LEU A 139 -5.51 23.54 6.78
CA LEU A 139 -6.31 23.68 5.55
C LEU A 139 -5.55 24.42 4.43
N ALA A 140 -4.77 25.44 4.77
CA ALA A 140 -3.96 26.15 3.79
C ALA A 140 -2.80 25.30 3.26
N VAL A 141 -2.15 24.50 4.11
CA VAL A 141 -1.16 23.48 3.69
C VAL A 141 -1.81 22.47 2.73
N ASP A 142 -3.00 21.96 3.06
CA ASP A 142 -3.75 21.03 2.20
C ASP A 142 -4.04 21.64 0.82
N SER A 143 -4.50 22.90 0.80
CA SER A 143 -4.77 23.63 -0.43
C SER A 143 -3.51 23.78 -1.29
N CYS A 144 -2.36 24.11 -0.70
CA CYS A 144 -1.09 24.20 -1.42
C CYS A 144 -0.67 22.84 -2.00
N ARG A 145 -0.80 21.75 -1.24
CA ARG A 145 -0.52 20.39 -1.74
C ARG A 145 -1.40 20.03 -2.93
N LYS A 146 -2.71 20.27 -2.83
CA LYS A 146 -3.68 20.01 -3.91
C LYS A 146 -3.39 20.81 -5.18
N SER A 147 -2.82 22.01 -5.05
CA SER A 147 -2.40 22.82 -6.21
C SER A 147 -1.01 22.47 -6.74
N GLY A 148 -0.33 21.46 -6.19
CA GLY A 148 1.05 21.09 -6.54
C GLY A 148 2.11 22.06 -6.02
N ASP A 149 1.74 22.98 -5.12
CA ASP A 149 2.63 23.99 -4.56
C ASP A 149 3.30 23.44 -3.28
N HIS A 150 4.15 22.43 -3.48
CA HIS A 150 4.79 21.70 -2.39
C HIS A 150 5.75 22.58 -1.57
N LEU A 151 6.38 23.58 -2.19
CA LEU A 151 7.32 24.48 -1.52
C LEU A 151 6.61 25.38 -0.51
N ASN A 152 5.49 26.01 -0.88
CA ASN A 152 4.73 26.83 0.05
C ASN A 152 4.12 26.00 1.18
N ALA A 153 3.62 24.79 0.87
CA ALA A 153 3.14 23.86 1.88
C ALA A 153 4.24 23.52 2.91
N LEU A 154 5.45 23.24 2.43
CA LEU A 154 6.61 22.94 3.28
C LEU A 154 7.00 24.14 4.15
N GLU A 155 7.12 25.34 3.59
CA GLU A 155 7.48 26.56 4.34
C GLU A 155 6.45 26.87 5.44
N MET A 156 5.16 26.66 5.15
CA MET A 156 4.09 26.81 6.14
C MET A 156 4.21 25.79 7.29
N LEU A 157 4.53 24.53 6.97
CA LEU A 157 4.74 23.48 7.96
C LEU A 157 5.98 23.73 8.83
N GLU A 158 7.09 24.20 8.25
CA GLU A 158 8.29 24.59 8.99
C GLU A 158 7.99 25.73 9.99
N LYS A 159 7.27 26.77 9.55
CA LYS A 159 6.85 27.89 10.42
C LYS A 159 5.90 27.45 11.53
N LEU A 160 5.01 26.51 11.25
CA LEU A 160 4.11 25.91 12.23
C LEU A 160 4.88 25.12 13.28
N TYR A 161 5.78 24.24 12.82
CA TYR A 161 6.57 23.39 13.69
C TYR A 161 7.52 24.21 14.56
N ALA A 162 8.11 25.29 14.05
CA ALA A 162 8.94 26.20 14.83
C ALA A 162 8.19 26.82 16.03
N LYS A 163 6.86 26.98 15.94
CA LYS A 163 6.02 27.52 17.02
C LYS A 163 5.45 26.44 17.95
N GLN A 164 5.28 25.22 17.43
CA GLN A 164 4.59 24.12 18.10
C GLN A 164 5.34 22.80 17.89
N GLY A 165 6.65 22.79 18.16
CA GLY A 165 7.53 21.67 17.83
C GLY A 165 7.30 20.39 18.63
N ASP A 166 6.40 20.42 19.61
CA ASP A 166 5.99 19.26 20.42
C ASP A 166 4.61 18.72 19.99
N ASN A 167 3.96 19.37 19.01
CA ASN A 167 2.70 18.89 18.45
C ASN A 167 2.98 17.76 17.47
N GLU A 168 2.67 16.52 17.87
CA GLU A 168 2.91 15.30 17.06
C GLU A 168 2.36 15.43 15.64
N LYS A 169 1.17 16.01 15.50
CA LYS A 169 0.47 16.15 14.21
C LYS A 169 1.25 17.04 13.25
N ILE A 170 1.72 18.19 13.72
CA ILE A 170 2.51 19.12 12.90
C ILE A 170 3.85 18.49 12.54
N GLY A 171 4.48 17.78 13.49
CA GLY A 171 5.74 17.09 13.24
C GLY A 171 5.58 15.98 12.19
N MET A 172 4.53 15.17 12.25
CA MET A 172 4.25 14.14 11.23
C MET A 172 4.08 14.76 9.85
N GLU A 173 3.27 15.82 9.73
CA GLU A 173 3.00 16.48 8.46
C GLU A 173 4.25 17.12 7.85
N LEU A 174 5.11 17.70 8.69
CA LEU A 174 6.41 18.23 8.25
C LEU A 174 7.36 17.11 7.84
N ALA A 175 7.45 16.03 8.62
CA ALA A 175 8.30 14.89 8.28
C ALA A 175 7.87 14.26 6.95
N GLU A 176 6.58 14.13 6.71
CA GLU A 176 6.04 13.65 5.45
C GLU A 176 6.32 14.59 4.28
N ALA A 177 6.16 15.91 4.47
CA ALA A 177 6.54 16.89 3.46
C ALA A 177 8.04 16.80 3.12
N TYR A 178 8.90 16.57 4.11
CA TYR A 178 10.32 16.30 3.88
C TYR A 178 10.58 14.99 3.14
N ILE A 179 9.83 13.91 3.43
CA ILE A 179 9.93 12.64 2.69
C ILE A 179 9.60 12.86 1.21
N LEU A 180 8.51 13.58 0.91
CA LEU A 180 8.09 13.88 -0.46
C LEU A 180 9.09 14.78 -1.21
N ASP A 181 9.80 15.67 -0.49
CA ASP A 181 10.87 16.53 -1.03
C ASP A 181 12.26 15.84 -1.02
N ASP A 182 12.31 14.51 -0.80
CA ASP A 182 13.55 13.69 -0.72
C ASP A 182 14.54 14.15 0.39
N ARG A 183 14.07 14.92 1.39
CA ARG A 183 14.83 15.39 2.56
C ARG A 183 14.73 14.42 3.75
N TRP A 184 15.10 13.17 3.54
CA TRP A 184 14.93 12.07 4.49
C TRP A 184 15.55 12.31 5.88
N GLN A 185 16.71 12.96 5.94
CA GLN A 185 17.37 13.20 7.23
C GLN A 185 16.56 14.17 8.10
N LEU A 186 16.01 15.23 7.51
CA LEU A 186 15.17 16.19 8.24
C LEU A 186 13.87 15.53 8.70
N ALA A 187 13.27 14.67 7.87
CA ALA A 187 12.12 13.86 8.28
C ALA A 187 12.46 12.97 9.48
N GLU A 188 13.58 12.25 9.41
CA GLU A 188 14.01 11.35 10.47
C GLU A 188 14.26 12.09 11.79
N ASP A 189 14.89 13.27 11.75
CA ASP A 189 15.17 14.09 12.94
C ASP A 189 13.87 14.49 13.67
N ILE A 190 12.85 14.92 12.91
CA ILE A 190 11.52 15.24 13.45
C ILE A 190 10.89 14.00 14.08
N LEU A 191 10.87 12.88 13.36
CA LEU A 191 10.23 11.65 13.80
C LEU A 191 10.91 11.06 15.04
N ARG A 192 12.24 11.13 15.14
CA ARG A 192 12.99 10.73 16.34
C ARG A 192 12.61 11.54 17.56
N LYS A 193 12.37 12.85 17.40
CA LYS A 193 11.88 13.68 18.50
C LYS A 193 10.48 13.24 18.93
N LEU A 194 9.57 13.00 17.98
CA LEU A 194 8.21 12.55 18.28
C LEU A 194 8.17 11.19 18.98
N LEU A 195 9.06 10.27 18.59
CA LEU A 195 9.17 8.94 19.20
C LEU A 195 9.57 8.94 20.69
N THR A 196 9.95 10.09 21.25
CA THR A 196 10.27 10.22 22.69
C THR A 196 9.05 10.44 23.59
N ALA A 197 7.86 10.67 23.01
CA ALA A 197 6.62 10.82 23.77
C ALA A 197 6.16 9.48 24.38
N GLU A 198 5.35 9.54 25.43
CA GLU A 198 4.77 8.35 26.09
C GLU A 198 3.74 7.66 25.17
N ASP A 199 2.83 8.45 24.60
CA ASP A 199 1.81 8.00 23.66
C ASP A 199 2.18 8.43 22.24
N VAL A 200 2.81 7.52 21.49
CA VAL A 200 3.19 7.75 20.09
C VAL A 200 2.20 7.05 19.17
N SER A 201 1.65 7.78 18.21
CA SER A 201 0.71 7.23 17.25
C SER A 201 1.35 6.22 16.28
N PRO A 202 0.55 5.28 15.72
CA PRO A 202 1.05 4.30 14.75
C PRO A 202 1.74 4.92 13.53
N ARG A 203 1.28 6.08 13.07
CA ARG A 203 1.84 6.76 11.87
C ARG A 203 3.22 7.34 12.08
N VAL A 204 3.55 7.87 13.27
CA VAL A 204 4.93 8.31 13.54
C VAL A 204 5.89 7.13 13.35
N LYS A 205 5.52 5.97 13.89
CA LYS A 205 6.31 4.73 13.74
C LYS A 205 6.37 4.28 12.27
N HIS A 206 5.28 4.37 11.52
CA HIS A 206 5.26 4.03 10.09
C HIS A 206 6.12 5.00 9.25
N LEU A 207 5.98 6.32 9.44
CA LEU A 207 6.81 7.32 8.75
C LEU A 207 8.30 7.17 9.09
N PHE A 208 8.62 6.82 10.35
CA PHE A 208 9.98 6.50 10.74
C PHE A 208 10.48 5.24 10.01
N ALA A 209 9.64 4.22 9.90
CA ALA A 209 9.97 3.03 9.11
C ALA A 209 10.30 3.39 7.66
N ARG A 210 9.50 4.23 7.00
CA ARG A 210 9.78 4.72 5.64
C ARG A 210 11.15 5.39 5.52
N CYS A 211 11.55 6.22 6.50
CA CYS A 211 12.89 6.79 6.54
C CYS A 211 13.98 5.71 6.65
N ARG A 212 13.79 4.71 7.52
CA ARG A 212 14.73 3.58 7.67
C ARG A 212 14.79 2.71 6.41
N LEU A 213 13.69 2.53 5.70
CA LEU A 213 13.64 1.83 4.42
C LEU A 213 14.47 2.54 3.36
N LYS A 214 14.34 3.87 3.23
CA LYS A 214 15.18 4.66 2.32
C LYS A 214 16.66 4.54 2.69
N ALA A 215 16.98 4.51 3.98
CA ALA A 215 18.34 4.33 4.48
C ALA A 215 18.89 2.89 4.30
N GLY A 216 18.06 1.93 3.84
CA GLY A 216 18.42 0.52 3.71
C GLY A 216 18.47 -0.24 5.04
N ASP A 217 18.04 0.37 6.15
CA ASP A 217 17.95 -0.28 7.46
C ASP A 217 16.60 -0.99 7.62
N TYR A 218 16.47 -2.11 6.91
CA TYR A 218 15.26 -2.93 6.90
C TYR A 218 14.90 -3.49 8.28
N ASN A 219 15.88 -3.78 9.14
CA ASN A 219 15.60 -4.32 10.48
C ASN A 219 14.91 -3.28 11.37
N THR A 220 15.40 -2.04 11.40
CA THR A 220 14.74 -0.98 12.18
C THR A 220 13.39 -0.61 11.57
N ALA A 221 13.27 -0.64 10.24
CA ALA A 221 11.99 -0.43 9.59
C ALA A 221 10.93 -1.46 10.03
N VAL A 222 11.28 -2.75 9.98
CA VAL A 222 10.40 -3.84 10.45
C VAL A 222 10.05 -3.67 11.93
N ALA A 223 11.02 -3.35 12.78
CA ALA A 223 10.75 -3.14 14.21
C ALA A 223 9.77 -1.98 14.45
N SER A 224 9.92 -0.88 13.70
CA SER A 224 9.03 0.27 13.79
C SER A 224 7.62 -0.04 13.28
N LEU A 225 7.50 -0.75 12.14
CA LEU A 225 6.21 -1.20 11.60
C LEU A 225 5.51 -2.19 12.54
N LYS A 226 6.24 -3.14 13.14
CA LYS A 226 5.68 -4.03 14.17
C LYS A 226 5.20 -3.24 15.39
N GLY A 227 5.94 -2.21 15.80
CA GLY A 227 5.51 -1.29 16.86
C GLY A 227 4.23 -0.55 16.49
N ALA A 228 4.05 -0.16 15.23
CA ALA A 228 2.80 0.44 14.74
C ALA A 228 1.65 -0.58 14.73
N GLN A 229 1.92 -1.81 14.28
CA GLN A 229 0.95 -2.93 14.26
C GLN A 229 0.44 -3.29 15.66
N LEU A 230 1.29 -3.21 16.69
CA LEU A 230 0.86 -3.46 18.07
C LEU A 230 -0.16 -2.40 18.56
N LEU A 231 0.00 -1.16 18.12
CA LEU A 231 -0.90 -0.06 18.49
C LEU A 231 -2.21 -0.11 17.69
N SER A 232 -2.11 -0.40 16.39
CA SER A 232 -3.28 -0.59 15.53
C SER A 232 -3.11 -1.86 14.68
N PRO A 233 -3.61 -3.00 15.17
CA PRO A 233 -3.61 -4.23 14.40
C PRO A 233 -4.69 -4.18 13.29
N TYR A 234 -4.56 -5.06 12.31
CA TYR A 234 -5.42 -5.17 11.11
C TYR A 234 -5.19 -4.15 9.99
N ASN A 235 -4.10 -3.38 10.02
CA ASN A 235 -3.70 -2.63 8.81
C ASN A 235 -3.08 -3.61 7.80
N ILE A 236 -3.83 -3.93 6.74
CA ILE A 236 -3.41 -4.83 5.65
C ILE A 236 -2.14 -4.31 4.97
N GLU A 237 -2.10 -3.03 4.60
CA GLU A 237 -0.96 -2.44 3.89
C GLU A 237 0.32 -2.55 4.71
N ARG A 238 0.24 -2.29 6.02
CA ARG A 238 1.35 -2.44 6.96
C ARG A 238 1.81 -3.89 7.09
N LEU A 239 0.88 -4.84 7.22
CA LEU A 239 1.24 -6.25 7.31
C LEU A 239 1.86 -6.75 6.00
N LEU A 240 1.38 -6.29 4.84
CA LEU A 240 1.99 -6.57 3.54
C LEU A 240 3.42 -6.02 3.49
N GLU A 241 3.63 -4.78 3.93
CA GLU A 241 4.96 -4.18 4.01
C GLU A 241 5.89 -4.96 4.94
N ILE A 242 5.42 -5.36 6.13
CA ILE A 242 6.17 -6.22 7.07
C ILE A 242 6.56 -7.55 6.40
N GLY A 243 5.60 -8.25 5.78
CA GLY A 243 5.86 -9.53 5.11
C GLY A 243 6.87 -9.39 3.96
N ASN A 244 6.71 -8.37 3.13
CA ASN A 244 7.63 -8.07 2.04
C ASN A 244 9.05 -7.73 2.53
N LEU A 245 9.17 -7.04 3.66
CA LEU A 245 10.47 -6.77 4.28
C LEU A 245 11.12 -8.02 4.85
N PHE A 246 10.34 -8.92 5.44
CA PHE A 246 10.86 -10.22 5.87
C PHE A 246 11.40 -11.03 4.69
N LEU A 247 10.69 -11.05 3.55
CA LEU A 247 11.22 -11.66 2.34
C LEU A 247 12.54 -11.02 1.88
N LYS A 248 12.65 -9.68 1.89
CA LYS A 248 13.89 -8.95 1.56
C LYS A 248 15.04 -9.28 2.52
N LEU A 249 14.72 -9.57 3.78
CA LEU A 249 15.67 -9.95 4.84
C LEU A 249 16.02 -11.45 4.85
N ASP A 250 15.56 -12.22 3.87
CA ASP A 250 15.72 -13.69 3.83
C ASP A 250 15.11 -14.42 5.04
N ARG A 251 13.92 -13.97 5.43
CA ARG A 251 13.13 -14.48 6.55
C ARG A 251 11.75 -14.95 6.09
N PRO A 252 11.67 -15.98 5.21
CA PRO A 252 10.42 -16.37 4.59
C PRO A 252 9.39 -16.94 5.57
N GLU A 253 9.80 -17.56 6.67
CA GLU A 253 8.90 -18.05 7.72
C GLU A 253 8.12 -16.88 8.36
N GLU A 254 8.84 -15.81 8.74
CA GLU A 254 8.22 -14.64 9.38
C GLU A 254 7.43 -13.79 8.38
N ALA A 255 7.77 -13.87 7.10
CA ALA A 255 6.94 -13.32 6.03
C ALA A 255 5.62 -14.10 5.91
N GLU A 256 5.67 -15.43 5.93
CA GLU A 256 4.48 -16.29 5.91
C GLU A 256 3.54 -15.96 7.07
N ASP A 257 4.07 -15.80 8.29
CA ASP A 257 3.27 -15.43 9.47
C ASP A 257 2.55 -14.09 9.24
N ALA A 258 3.25 -13.07 8.73
CA ALA A 258 2.66 -11.76 8.47
C ALA A 258 1.57 -11.81 7.39
N PHE A 259 1.77 -12.58 6.33
CA PHE A 259 0.75 -12.78 5.30
C PHE A 259 -0.43 -13.61 5.81
N SER A 260 -0.19 -14.61 6.66
CA SER A 260 -1.23 -15.44 7.28
C SER A 260 -2.11 -14.62 8.22
N GLU A 261 -1.53 -13.69 8.99
CA GLU A 261 -2.29 -12.74 9.81
C GLU A 261 -3.28 -11.94 8.96
N ILE A 262 -2.90 -11.49 7.76
CA ILE A 262 -3.83 -10.82 6.83
C ILE A 262 -4.95 -11.77 6.41
N LEU A 263 -4.61 -13.00 6.05
CA LEU A 263 -5.56 -13.99 5.54
C LEU A 263 -6.59 -14.44 6.59
N ASP A 264 -6.27 -14.33 7.88
CA ASP A 264 -7.22 -14.62 8.97
C ASP A 264 -8.44 -13.69 8.96
N PHE A 265 -8.27 -12.42 8.57
CA PHE A 265 -9.36 -11.44 8.54
C PHE A 265 -9.70 -10.91 7.14
N ALA A 266 -8.84 -11.13 6.15
CA ALA A 266 -9.06 -10.85 4.74
C ALA A 266 -8.67 -12.05 3.85
N PRO A 267 -9.42 -13.18 3.90
CA PRO A 267 -9.04 -14.43 3.20
C PRO A 267 -8.92 -14.30 1.68
N GLY A 268 -9.58 -13.30 1.08
CA GLY A 268 -9.53 -13.01 -0.36
C GLY A 268 -8.42 -12.04 -0.79
N SER A 269 -7.53 -11.63 0.12
CA SER A 269 -6.46 -10.68 -0.17
C SER A 269 -5.42 -11.31 -1.11
N LYS A 270 -5.58 -11.10 -2.42
CA LYS A 270 -4.62 -11.56 -3.44
C LYS A 270 -3.17 -11.19 -3.10
N PRO A 271 -2.83 -9.94 -2.68
CA PRO A 271 -1.46 -9.61 -2.30
C PRO A 271 -0.91 -10.49 -1.18
N ALA A 272 -1.73 -10.81 -0.16
CA ALA A 272 -1.31 -11.68 0.94
C ALA A 272 -1.17 -13.14 0.49
N ILE A 273 -2.09 -13.66 -0.33
CA ILE A 273 -2.01 -15.01 -0.92
C ILE A 273 -0.71 -15.15 -1.74
N PHE A 274 -0.38 -14.14 -2.54
CA PHE A 274 0.83 -14.13 -3.37
C PHE A 274 2.11 -13.99 -2.54
N GLY A 275 2.09 -13.17 -1.49
CA GLY A 275 3.18 -13.07 -0.52
C GLY A 275 3.43 -14.38 0.22
N GLN A 276 2.37 -15.04 0.72
CA GLN A 276 2.44 -16.34 1.38
C GLN A 276 3.00 -17.40 0.43
N SER A 277 2.51 -17.44 -0.81
CA SER A 277 3.01 -18.37 -1.84
C SER A 277 4.48 -18.13 -2.18
N THR A 278 4.90 -16.86 -2.28
CA THR A 278 6.31 -16.50 -2.48
C THR A 278 7.17 -16.96 -1.31
N SER A 279 6.68 -16.82 -0.08
CA SER A 279 7.34 -17.32 1.14
C SER A 279 7.53 -18.84 1.06
N LYS A 280 6.46 -19.59 0.75
CA LYS A 280 6.49 -21.04 0.55
C LYS A 280 7.50 -21.48 -0.52
N LEU A 281 7.52 -20.81 -1.68
CA LEU A 281 8.51 -21.08 -2.72
C LEU A 281 9.95 -20.89 -2.24
N LEU A 282 10.20 -19.84 -1.43
CA LEU A 282 11.53 -19.56 -0.87
C LEU A 282 11.94 -20.55 0.24
N MET A 283 10.99 -21.20 0.90
CA MET A 283 11.21 -22.32 1.83
C MET A 283 11.37 -23.67 1.11
N GLY A 284 11.13 -23.73 -0.20
CA GLY A 284 11.18 -24.95 -1.00
C GLY A 284 9.86 -25.76 -0.99
N GLU A 285 8.82 -25.19 -0.40
CA GLU A 285 7.46 -25.74 -0.23
C GLU A 285 6.63 -25.50 -1.50
N LEU A 286 7.10 -26.08 -2.62
CA LEU A 286 6.53 -25.86 -3.96
C LEU A 286 5.08 -26.34 -4.07
N ASN A 287 4.74 -27.47 -3.44
CA ASN A 287 3.41 -28.05 -3.54
C ASN A 287 2.39 -27.22 -2.75
N GLU A 288 2.74 -26.78 -1.53
CA GLU A 288 1.91 -25.86 -0.76
C GLU A 288 1.68 -24.55 -1.51
N ALA A 289 2.74 -23.95 -2.08
CA ALA A 289 2.62 -22.73 -2.86
C ALA A 289 1.64 -22.88 -4.04
N LEU A 290 1.75 -23.98 -4.80
CA LEU A 290 0.87 -24.23 -5.95
C LEU A 290 -0.57 -24.54 -5.53
N GLN A 291 -0.78 -25.15 -4.37
CA GLN A 291 -2.11 -25.35 -3.80
C GLN A 291 -2.76 -24.01 -3.41
N ILE A 292 -2.00 -23.11 -2.77
CA ILE A 292 -2.47 -21.77 -2.38
C ILE A 292 -2.84 -20.94 -3.61
N LEU A 293 -2.06 -21.03 -4.70
CA LEU A 293 -2.30 -20.27 -5.93
C LEU A 293 -3.42 -20.84 -6.81
N ASN A 294 -3.88 -22.06 -6.54
CA ASN A 294 -4.87 -22.73 -7.36
C ASN A 294 -6.21 -21.96 -7.39
N GLY A 295 -6.69 -21.64 -8.59
CA GLY A 295 -7.92 -20.85 -8.77
C GLY A 295 -7.82 -19.37 -8.36
N VAL A 296 -6.65 -18.90 -7.89
CA VAL A 296 -6.45 -17.51 -7.45
C VAL A 296 -5.56 -16.72 -8.42
N ALA A 297 -4.43 -17.30 -8.80
CA ALA A 297 -3.48 -16.68 -9.73
C ALA A 297 -3.85 -17.00 -11.18
N ASN A 298 -3.66 -16.06 -12.10
CA ASN A 298 -3.63 -16.29 -13.54
C ASN A 298 -2.19 -16.61 -14.02
N PRO A 299 -1.96 -17.02 -15.29
CA PRO A 299 -0.62 -17.36 -15.76
C PRO A 299 0.41 -16.23 -15.66
N ARG A 300 -0.02 -14.96 -15.84
CA ARG A 300 0.86 -13.79 -15.71
C ARG A 300 1.26 -13.55 -14.25
N GLU A 301 0.30 -13.65 -13.32
CA GLU A 301 0.54 -13.57 -11.88
C GLU A 301 1.46 -14.71 -11.41
N LEU A 302 1.22 -15.94 -11.85
CA LEU A 302 2.08 -17.11 -11.57
C LEU A 302 3.52 -16.87 -12.05
N SER A 303 3.69 -16.34 -13.27
CA SER A 303 4.99 -15.95 -13.81
C SER A 303 5.70 -14.91 -12.92
N ALA A 304 4.99 -13.90 -12.45
CA ALA A 304 5.53 -12.85 -11.60
C ALA A 304 5.95 -13.36 -10.21
N ILE A 305 5.16 -14.24 -9.60
CA ILE A 305 5.43 -14.85 -8.29
C ILE A 305 6.71 -15.71 -8.34
N PHE A 306 6.81 -16.62 -9.32
CA PHE A 306 8.00 -17.44 -9.50
C PHE A 306 9.24 -16.61 -9.83
N ASN A 307 9.09 -15.59 -10.68
CA ASN A 307 10.19 -14.69 -11.01
C ASN A 307 10.69 -13.95 -9.76
N THR A 308 9.79 -13.44 -8.93
CA THR A 308 10.13 -12.74 -7.68
C THR A 308 10.88 -13.67 -6.74
N ALA A 309 10.34 -14.85 -6.44
CA ALA A 309 11.00 -15.84 -5.59
C ALA A 309 12.39 -16.25 -6.14
N ALA A 310 12.51 -16.46 -7.45
CA ALA A 310 13.77 -16.81 -8.08
C ALA A 310 14.83 -15.70 -7.96
N ILE A 311 14.45 -14.44 -8.20
CA ILE A 311 15.35 -13.28 -8.06
C ILE A 311 15.81 -13.15 -6.60
N MET A 312 14.92 -13.31 -5.64
CA MET A 312 15.24 -13.22 -4.21
C MET A 312 16.23 -14.30 -3.80
N ALA A 313 15.99 -15.56 -4.18
CA ALA A 313 16.92 -16.65 -3.93
C ALA A 313 18.30 -16.40 -4.56
N ILE A 314 18.36 -15.90 -5.81
CA ILE A 314 19.63 -15.58 -6.48
C ILE A 314 20.37 -14.44 -5.77
N LYS A 315 19.67 -13.38 -5.34
CA LYS A 315 20.28 -12.26 -4.60
C LYS A 315 20.89 -12.71 -3.27
N GLN A 316 20.30 -13.72 -2.64
CA GLN A 316 20.79 -14.36 -1.41
C GLN A 316 21.83 -15.46 -1.68
N GLN A 317 22.31 -15.59 -2.92
CA GLN A 317 23.28 -16.60 -3.36
C GLN A 317 22.77 -18.06 -3.28
N ARG A 318 21.47 -18.28 -3.07
CA ARG A 318 20.80 -19.58 -3.15
C ARG A 318 20.50 -19.94 -4.61
N PHE A 319 21.57 -20.06 -5.40
CA PHE A 319 21.47 -20.18 -6.87
C PHE A 319 20.69 -21.40 -7.32
N ASP A 320 20.91 -22.57 -6.71
CA ASP A 320 20.21 -23.80 -7.10
C ASP A 320 18.70 -23.69 -6.87
N ALA A 321 18.28 -23.08 -5.76
CA ALA A 321 16.87 -22.78 -5.49
C ALA A 321 16.31 -21.80 -6.53
N GLY A 322 16.99 -20.68 -6.79
CA GLY A 322 16.52 -19.68 -7.73
C GLY A 322 16.39 -20.18 -9.17
N PHE A 323 17.39 -20.91 -9.68
CA PHE A 323 17.29 -21.51 -11.02
C PHE A 323 16.31 -22.68 -11.06
N GLY A 324 16.14 -23.42 -9.96
CA GLY A 324 15.09 -24.43 -9.82
C GLY A 324 13.70 -23.81 -9.97
N LEU A 325 13.44 -22.67 -9.33
CA LEU A 325 12.19 -21.92 -9.47
C LEU A 325 11.96 -21.46 -10.90
N TYR A 326 12.98 -20.93 -11.59
CA TYR A 326 12.86 -20.59 -13.01
C TYR A 326 12.53 -21.82 -13.87
N GLN A 327 13.18 -22.96 -13.64
CA GLN A 327 12.88 -24.20 -14.37
C GLN A 327 11.44 -24.67 -14.14
N LYS A 328 10.94 -24.58 -12.91
CA LYS A 328 9.54 -24.90 -12.58
C LYS A 328 8.56 -23.96 -13.26
N ALA A 329 8.83 -22.66 -13.26
CA ALA A 329 8.01 -21.68 -14.00
C ALA A 329 7.95 -21.99 -15.50
N LEU A 330 9.09 -22.33 -16.12
CA LEU A 330 9.15 -22.71 -17.54
C LEU A 330 8.34 -23.97 -17.85
N GLN A 331 8.30 -24.95 -16.94
CA GLN A 331 7.48 -26.16 -17.09
C GLN A 331 5.99 -25.83 -17.04
N LEU A 332 5.57 -25.09 -16.01
CA LEU A 332 4.17 -24.71 -15.77
C LEU A 332 3.62 -23.82 -16.90
N LEU A 333 4.44 -22.90 -17.41
CA LEU A 333 4.04 -21.91 -18.41
C LEU A 333 4.42 -22.30 -19.85
N SER A 334 4.83 -23.55 -20.09
CA SER A 334 5.37 -24.01 -21.38
C SER A 334 4.50 -23.72 -22.60
N LYS A 335 3.17 -23.62 -22.43
CA LYS A 335 2.20 -23.29 -23.50
C LYS A 335 1.99 -21.78 -23.71
N LYS A 336 2.72 -20.90 -23.02
CA LYS A 336 2.60 -19.43 -23.08
C LYS A 336 3.93 -18.79 -23.51
N PRO A 337 4.26 -18.77 -24.82
CA PRO A 337 5.58 -18.36 -25.32
C PRO A 337 6.06 -16.98 -24.84
N LYS A 338 5.17 -15.98 -24.75
CA LYS A 338 5.50 -14.64 -24.24
C LYS A 338 5.86 -14.60 -22.75
N LEU A 339 5.30 -15.50 -21.94
CA LEU A 339 5.68 -15.61 -20.52
C LEU A 339 6.99 -16.40 -20.37
N VAL A 340 7.13 -17.47 -21.15
CA VAL A 340 8.37 -18.25 -21.24
C VAL A 340 9.55 -17.37 -21.64
N SER A 341 9.40 -16.48 -22.64
CA SER A 341 10.45 -15.56 -23.07
C SER A 341 10.91 -14.63 -21.95
N ARG A 342 9.98 -14.06 -21.18
CA ARG A 342 10.28 -13.18 -20.04
C ARG A 342 10.96 -13.92 -18.87
N ILE A 343 10.53 -15.14 -18.56
CA ILE A 343 11.19 -15.98 -17.54
C ILE A 343 12.62 -16.34 -17.98
N LEU A 344 12.81 -16.77 -19.24
CA LEU A 344 14.15 -17.05 -19.79
C LEU A 344 15.04 -15.82 -19.74
N TYR A 345 14.50 -14.65 -20.06
CA TYR A 345 15.23 -13.40 -20.00
C TYR A 345 15.71 -13.08 -18.58
N ASN A 346 14.84 -13.13 -17.58
CA ASN A 346 15.23 -12.86 -16.19
C ASN A 346 16.20 -13.92 -15.64
N MET A 347 16.03 -15.18 -16.03
CA MET A 347 17.02 -16.23 -15.75
C MET A 347 18.38 -15.91 -16.37
N GLY A 348 18.39 -15.34 -17.58
CA GLY A 348 19.60 -14.85 -18.25
C GLY A 348 20.29 -13.73 -17.49
N ILE A 349 19.53 -12.72 -17.03
CA ILE A 349 20.04 -11.64 -16.15
C ILE A 349 20.68 -12.24 -14.89
N GLY A 350 20.01 -13.19 -14.25
CA GLY A 350 20.53 -13.90 -13.07
C GLY A 350 21.88 -14.57 -13.34
N TYR A 351 22.03 -15.28 -14.46
CA TYR A 351 23.31 -15.88 -14.84
C TYR A 351 24.42 -14.86 -15.11
N VAL A 352 24.12 -13.73 -15.76
CA VAL A 352 25.13 -12.68 -15.99
C VAL A 352 25.55 -12.02 -14.67
N LYS A 353 24.63 -11.77 -13.74
CA LYS A 353 24.96 -11.26 -12.40
C LYS A 353 25.89 -12.20 -11.61
N MET A 354 25.91 -13.49 -11.95
CA MET A 354 26.87 -14.47 -11.42
C MET A 354 28.19 -14.58 -12.21
N GLY A 355 28.40 -13.75 -13.24
CA GLY A 355 29.54 -13.84 -14.15
C GLY A 355 29.48 -15.00 -15.15
N LYS A 356 28.35 -15.71 -15.26
CA LYS A 356 28.18 -16.85 -16.19
C LYS A 356 27.60 -16.37 -17.52
N ASN A 357 28.33 -15.51 -18.22
CA ASN A 357 27.90 -14.83 -19.45
C ASN A 357 27.41 -15.80 -20.54
N ASP A 358 28.10 -16.93 -20.75
CA ASP A 358 27.69 -17.93 -21.74
C ASP A 358 26.32 -18.53 -21.46
N LYS A 359 25.98 -18.72 -20.18
CA LYS A 359 24.65 -19.21 -19.77
C LYS A 359 23.61 -18.11 -19.95
N GLY A 360 23.95 -16.88 -19.57
CA GLY A 360 23.10 -15.70 -19.78
C GLY A 360 22.73 -15.51 -21.25
N LEU A 361 23.73 -15.55 -22.13
CA LEU A 361 23.56 -15.44 -23.59
C LEU A 361 22.61 -16.51 -24.12
N LYS A 362 22.81 -17.78 -23.75
CA LYS A 362 21.91 -18.87 -24.16
C LYS A 362 20.47 -18.65 -23.69
N CYS A 363 20.27 -18.06 -22.52
CA CYS A 363 18.94 -17.74 -22.02
C CYS A 363 18.28 -16.63 -22.85
N PHE A 364 19.03 -15.57 -23.18
CA PHE A 364 18.50 -14.50 -24.03
C PHE A 364 18.21 -14.97 -25.46
N GLU A 365 19.06 -15.82 -26.04
CA GLU A 365 18.82 -16.43 -27.36
C GLU A 365 17.52 -17.22 -27.35
N LYS A 366 17.32 -18.09 -26.36
CA LYS A 366 16.06 -18.83 -26.20
C LYS A 366 14.87 -17.91 -25.95
N ALA A 367 15.03 -16.83 -25.19
CA ALA A 367 13.97 -15.85 -24.98
C ALA A 367 13.54 -15.21 -26.31
N SER A 368 14.50 -14.85 -27.16
CA SER A 368 14.25 -14.30 -28.49
C SER A 368 13.67 -15.32 -29.47
N GLU A 369 13.95 -16.62 -29.30
CA GLU A 369 13.31 -17.69 -30.08
C GLU A 369 11.83 -17.84 -29.70
N GLN A 370 11.49 -17.71 -28.41
CA GLN A 370 10.12 -17.80 -27.92
C GLN A 370 9.29 -16.56 -28.27
N ASP A 371 9.93 -15.38 -28.26
CA ASP A 371 9.33 -14.12 -28.67
C ASP A 371 10.33 -13.30 -29.50
N PRO A 372 10.26 -13.40 -30.85
CA PRO A 372 11.11 -12.61 -31.74
C PRO A 372 10.90 -11.10 -31.66
N THR A 373 9.82 -10.63 -31.01
CA THR A 373 9.54 -9.20 -30.81
C THR A 373 10.12 -8.64 -29.52
N PHE A 374 10.73 -9.48 -28.67
CA PHE A 374 11.27 -9.07 -27.39
C PHE A 374 12.61 -8.32 -27.54
N GLN A 375 12.51 -7.00 -27.72
CA GLN A 375 13.65 -6.13 -28.04
C GLN A 375 14.76 -6.15 -26.99
N ASP A 376 14.42 -6.28 -25.70
CA ASP A 376 15.40 -6.28 -24.63
C ASP A 376 16.29 -7.53 -24.66
N ALA A 377 15.71 -8.70 -25.00
CA ALA A 377 16.48 -9.92 -25.22
C ALA A 377 17.46 -9.74 -26.39
N ALA A 378 16.99 -9.22 -27.53
CA ALA A 378 17.83 -8.95 -28.70
C ALA A 378 18.97 -7.96 -28.39
N PHE A 379 18.68 -6.92 -27.61
CA PHE A 379 19.68 -5.96 -27.14
C PHE A 379 20.76 -6.63 -26.28
N ASN A 380 20.36 -7.39 -25.26
CA ASN A 380 21.30 -8.06 -24.35
C ASN A 380 22.13 -9.15 -25.06
N ILE A 381 21.59 -9.83 -26.07
CA ILE A 381 22.36 -10.73 -26.96
C ILE A 381 23.48 -9.96 -27.66
N LYS A 382 23.16 -8.81 -28.26
CA LYS A 382 24.14 -7.97 -28.97
C LYS A 382 25.23 -7.49 -28.01
N VAL A 383 24.85 -7.03 -26.82
CA VAL A 383 25.79 -6.61 -25.77
C VAL A 383 26.76 -7.75 -25.42
N LEU A 384 26.25 -8.94 -25.10
CA LEU A 384 27.11 -10.06 -24.70
C LEU A 384 27.99 -10.61 -25.84
N LYS A 385 27.52 -10.60 -27.09
CA LYS A 385 28.32 -11.05 -28.25
C LYS A 385 29.43 -10.08 -28.64
N THR A 386 29.29 -8.80 -28.29
CA THR A 386 30.26 -7.75 -28.62
C THR A 386 31.17 -7.37 -27.44
N ALA A 387 30.88 -7.87 -26.24
CA ALA A 387 31.71 -7.67 -25.06
C ALA A 387 33.04 -8.44 -25.19
N PRO A 388 34.18 -7.85 -24.77
CA PRO A 388 35.44 -8.57 -24.67
C PRO A 388 35.32 -9.77 -23.71
N ALA A 389 36.03 -10.88 -24.00
CA ALA A 389 35.99 -12.11 -23.19
C ALA A 389 36.43 -11.91 -21.72
N THR A 390 37.06 -10.77 -21.39
CA THR A 390 37.51 -10.40 -20.05
C THR A 390 37.24 -8.92 -19.79
N GLY A 391 36.34 -8.62 -18.85
CA GLY A 391 35.97 -7.26 -18.44
C GLY A 391 34.53 -7.22 -17.91
N PRO A 392 34.17 -6.23 -17.08
CA PRO A 392 32.77 -6.07 -16.65
C PRO A 392 31.89 -5.81 -17.87
N VAL A 393 30.83 -6.61 -18.02
CA VAL A 393 29.87 -6.50 -19.12
C VAL A 393 29.11 -5.17 -18.98
N ALA A 394 28.90 -4.50 -20.11
CA ALA A 394 28.11 -3.28 -20.23
C ALA A 394 26.73 -3.39 -19.58
N THR A 395 26.14 -2.25 -19.23
CA THR A 395 24.81 -2.11 -18.66
C THR A 395 23.80 -2.91 -19.48
N LEU A 396 23.40 -4.08 -18.96
CA LEU A 396 22.31 -4.85 -19.55
C LEU A 396 21.04 -4.02 -19.40
N LYS A 397 20.11 -4.17 -20.35
CA LYS A 397 18.74 -3.80 -20.05
C LYS A 397 18.20 -4.78 -19.01
N GLU A 398 17.41 -4.27 -18.07
CA GLU A 398 16.60 -5.07 -17.16
C GLU A 398 15.14 -4.79 -17.54
N THR A 399 14.31 -5.83 -17.69
CA THR A 399 12.90 -5.66 -18.04
C THR A 399 12.13 -5.49 -16.74
N SER A 400 11.33 -4.43 -16.64
CA SER A 400 10.47 -4.20 -15.50
C SER A 400 9.13 -4.90 -15.63
N ASP A 401 8.67 -5.33 -16.82
CA ASP A 401 7.34 -5.90 -17.09
C ASP A 401 6.85 -6.99 -16.10
N LEU A 402 7.75 -7.87 -15.64
CA LEU A 402 7.39 -8.94 -14.70
C LEU A 402 7.54 -8.53 -13.24
N THR A 403 8.42 -7.57 -12.97
CA THR A 403 8.52 -6.95 -11.64
C THR A 403 7.42 -5.94 -11.43
N GLU A 404 6.91 -5.28 -12.47
CA GLU A 404 5.79 -4.34 -12.47
C GLU A 404 4.47 -5.05 -12.22
N ALA A 405 4.24 -6.23 -12.79
CA ALA A 405 3.08 -7.04 -12.39
C ALA A 405 3.12 -7.47 -10.92
N ALA A 406 4.30 -7.50 -10.28
CA ALA A 406 4.49 -7.74 -8.85
C ALA A 406 4.66 -6.43 -8.04
N SER A 407 4.97 -5.30 -8.69
CA SER A 407 5.08 -3.98 -8.08
C SER A 407 3.72 -3.27 -8.10
N ASP A 408 2.87 -3.46 -9.09
CA ASP A 408 1.41 -3.24 -9.02
C ASP A 408 0.77 -4.02 -7.86
N MET A 409 1.41 -5.10 -7.38
CA MET A 409 1.00 -5.85 -6.19
C MET A 409 1.59 -5.31 -4.88
N THR A 410 2.50 -4.32 -4.94
CA THR A 410 3.22 -3.75 -3.77
C THR A 410 3.40 -2.22 -3.79
N GLU A 411 2.94 -1.51 -4.81
CA GLU A 411 3.07 -0.05 -4.97
C GLU A 411 1.98 0.63 -4.16
N ALA A 412 2.25 0.73 -2.86
CA ALA A 412 1.84 1.86 -2.04
C ALA A 412 2.80 3.06 -2.24
N GLU A 413 3.22 3.33 -3.48
CA GLU A 413 3.84 4.60 -3.86
C GLU A 413 2.83 5.44 -4.65
N ILE A 414 2.44 6.57 -4.07
CA ILE A 414 1.49 7.57 -4.57
C ILE A 414 1.96 8.17 -5.91
N PRO A 415 1.04 8.59 -6.80
CA PRO A 415 1.15 8.46 -8.24
C PRO A 415 1.65 9.74 -8.93
N LEU A 416 2.28 9.58 -10.11
CA LEU A 416 2.15 10.55 -11.20
C LEU A 416 2.18 9.84 -12.55
N MET A 417 1.12 10.10 -13.33
CA MET A 417 0.95 9.95 -14.78
C MET A 417 0.44 8.60 -15.35
N GLU A 418 -0.85 8.68 -15.71
CA GLU A 418 -1.61 7.92 -16.71
C GLU A 418 -0.85 6.89 -17.56
N MET A 419 -1.18 5.61 -17.38
CA MET A 419 -1.04 4.62 -18.43
C MET A 419 -2.39 3.93 -18.66
N SER A 420 -2.96 4.23 -19.83
CA SER A 420 -4.12 3.54 -20.38
C SER A 420 -3.75 2.08 -20.67
N PHE A 421 -4.37 1.14 -19.95
CA PHE A 421 -4.28 -0.28 -20.28
C PHE A 421 -5.44 -0.69 -21.19
N GLU A 422 -5.11 -1.02 -22.43
CA GLU A 422 -6.00 -1.75 -23.33
C GLU A 422 -6.36 -3.10 -22.68
N HIS A 423 -7.65 -3.27 -22.40
CA HIS A 423 -8.22 -4.53 -21.94
C HIS A 423 -8.14 -5.56 -23.08
N GLY A 424 -7.31 -6.58 -22.91
CA GLY A 424 -7.24 -7.76 -23.76
C GLY A 424 -7.41 -9.00 -22.90
N GLU A 425 -8.60 -9.57 -22.96
CA GLU A 425 -9.02 -10.83 -22.32
C GLU A 425 -8.06 -11.98 -22.66
N GLU A 426 -7.56 -12.69 -21.64
CA GLU A 426 -7.21 -14.11 -21.74
C GLU A 426 -7.47 -14.76 -20.36
N GLU A 427 -8.74 -14.97 -20.04
CA GLU A 427 -9.13 -16.02 -19.08
C GLU A 427 -8.77 -17.37 -19.71
N VAL A 428 -7.67 -17.96 -19.25
CA VAL A 428 -7.37 -19.38 -19.48
C VAL A 428 -7.08 -19.98 -18.11
N GLU A 429 -7.95 -20.92 -17.71
CA GLU A 429 -8.00 -21.57 -16.40
C GLU A 429 -6.66 -22.24 -16.04
N LEU A 430 -6.18 -21.96 -14.82
CA LEU A 430 -4.97 -22.57 -14.26
C LEU A 430 -5.08 -24.09 -14.07
N ASP A 431 -6.28 -24.66 -14.14
CA ASP A 431 -6.53 -26.08 -13.97
C ASP A 431 -5.72 -26.92 -14.98
N GLU A 432 -5.53 -26.44 -16.21
CA GLU A 432 -4.70 -27.14 -17.21
C GLU A 432 -3.20 -27.07 -16.86
N VAL A 433 -2.75 -25.97 -16.26
CA VAL A 433 -1.36 -25.75 -15.82
C VAL A 433 -1.02 -26.63 -14.61
N LEU A 434 -1.93 -26.71 -13.63
CA LEU A 434 -1.72 -27.42 -12.38
C LEU A 434 -2.01 -28.93 -12.47
N SER A 435 -2.84 -29.38 -13.44
CA SER A 435 -3.11 -30.80 -13.69
C SER A 435 -1.87 -31.65 -14.00
N ASN A 436 -0.72 -31.02 -14.31
CA ASN A 436 0.56 -31.70 -14.55
C ASN A 436 1.36 -31.99 -13.28
N ILE A 437 1.02 -31.41 -12.12
CA ILE A 437 1.77 -31.57 -10.86
C ILE A 437 1.42 -32.89 -10.18
N SER A 438 0.18 -33.38 -10.31
CA SER A 438 -0.26 -34.66 -9.75
C SER A 438 0.36 -35.91 -10.41
N LYS A 439 1.15 -35.73 -11.48
CA LYS A 439 1.80 -36.81 -12.22
C LYS A 439 3.31 -36.93 -11.98
N VAL A 440 3.89 -36.04 -11.18
CA VAL A 440 5.33 -36.07 -10.85
C VAL A 440 5.51 -35.84 -9.35
N GLY A 441 5.10 -36.84 -8.57
CA GLY A 441 5.55 -37.03 -7.18
C GLY A 441 6.82 -37.86 -7.15
#